data_AF-A0AAW2FNX9-F1
#
_entry.id   AF-A0AAW2FNX9-F1
#
_cell.length_a   1.000
_cell.length_b   1.000
_cell.length_c   1.000
_cell.angle_alpha   90.00
_cell.angle_beta   90.00
_cell.angle_gamma   90.00
#
_symmetry.space_group_name_H-M   'P 1'
#
loop_
_entity.id
_entity.type
_entity.pdbx_description
1 polymer ?
#
loop_
_entity_poly.entity_id
_entity_poly.type
_entity_poly.pdbx_seq_one_letter_code
_entity_poly.pdbx_strand_id
1 'polypeptide(L)'
;MKYFLLVISVLSMGTTSLSQMRVEYEWKYFDLLWDSPKQRQDAIDSGTYDPKGAFLFDVDKALDGRVFITAVRDKGIPVSVLTVSDKHGESGPLLRPYPDWSWYKDDCKGITGGVYNLEIKCNHLFIVDGGRIGENQLCLPQLLIFDLSTDKLVKRVTVPIEIAHNKTRIGLIASNFVHLPNCRNVKNEAIELVAHDSRFKFLSGMKVRNGELLALSNQYYQHLENSLDISKINFRVFSMPITQIEKNTRCFSSCSN
;
A
#
# COMPACT_ATOMS: atom_id res chain seq x y z
N MET A 1 9.45 -29.16 70.36
CA MET A 1 10.10 -29.13 69.04
C MET A 1 9.49 -27.99 68.25
N LYS A 2 10.26 -26.93 67.96
CA LYS A 2 9.79 -25.79 67.16
C LYS A 2 10.08 -26.09 65.68
N TYR A 3 9.05 -26.25 64.87
CA TYR A 3 9.20 -26.48 63.43
C TYR A 3 9.59 -25.18 62.74
N PHE A 4 10.76 -25.14 62.10
CA PHE A 4 11.19 -24.05 61.24
C PHE A 4 10.49 -24.22 59.87
N LEU A 5 9.59 -23.30 59.53
CA LEU A 5 9.03 -23.18 58.19
C LEU A 5 10.08 -22.55 57.27
N LEU A 6 10.71 -23.36 56.42
CA LEU A 6 11.57 -22.88 55.35
C LEU A 6 10.69 -22.55 54.13
N VAL A 7 10.32 -21.27 53.97
CA VAL A 7 9.68 -20.79 52.75
C VAL A 7 10.77 -20.62 51.68
N ILE A 8 10.92 -21.61 50.81
CA ILE A 8 11.74 -21.47 49.60
C ILE A 8 10.93 -20.63 48.62
N SER A 9 11.21 -19.32 48.58
CA SER A 9 10.81 -18.47 47.47
C SER A 9 11.58 -18.93 46.24
N VAL A 10 10.95 -19.75 45.40
CA VAL A 10 11.47 -20.05 44.06
C VAL A 10 11.23 -18.80 43.23
N LEU A 11 12.20 -17.87 43.27
CA LEU A 11 12.35 -16.86 42.24
C LEU A 11 12.65 -17.59 40.93
N SER A 12 11.59 -18.02 40.24
CA SER A 12 11.66 -18.39 38.84
C SER A 12 12.14 -17.15 38.09
N MET A 13 13.45 -17.08 37.82
CA MET A 13 13.99 -16.23 36.77
C MET A 13 13.40 -16.78 35.48
N GLY A 14 12.19 -16.32 35.15
CA GLY A 14 11.62 -16.54 33.83
C GLY A 14 12.64 -16.01 32.85
N THR A 15 13.28 -16.89 32.10
CA THR A 15 14.10 -16.49 30.96
C THR A 15 13.19 -15.66 30.07
N THR A 16 13.41 -14.36 30.00
CA THR A 16 12.81 -13.52 28.98
C THR A 16 13.38 -14.03 27.66
N SER A 17 12.69 -14.99 27.03
CA SER A 17 12.93 -15.30 25.63
C SER A 17 12.67 -14.00 24.90
N LEU A 18 13.73 -13.39 24.35
CA LEU A 18 13.54 -12.33 23.37
C LEU A 18 12.78 -12.99 22.22
N SER A 19 11.49 -12.67 22.10
CA SER A 19 10.68 -13.12 20.97
C SER A 19 11.24 -12.46 19.71
N GLN A 20 12.00 -13.22 18.92
CA GLN A 20 12.47 -12.77 17.61
C GLN A 20 11.32 -12.87 16.61
N MET A 21 11.19 -11.86 15.75
CA MET A 21 10.27 -11.92 14.63
C MET A 21 10.69 -13.05 13.68
N ARG A 22 9.73 -13.86 13.24
CA ARG A 22 9.96 -14.92 12.27
C ARG A 22 10.03 -14.33 10.86
N VAL A 23 11.05 -14.69 10.11
CA VAL A 23 11.11 -14.43 8.67
C VAL A 23 10.12 -15.37 7.99
N GLU A 24 9.05 -14.82 7.42
CA GLU A 24 8.08 -15.60 6.63
C GLU A 24 8.61 -15.85 5.21
N TYR A 25 9.19 -14.81 4.58
CA TYR A 25 9.73 -14.84 3.23
C TYR A 25 10.95 -13.93 3.14
N GLU A 26 11.91 -14.31 2.30
CA GLU A 26 13.11 -13.53 2.03
C GLU A 26 13.56 -13.71 0.58
N TRP A 27 14.26 -12.69 0.08
CA TRP A 27 14.74 -12.61 -1.30
C TRP A 27 16.14 -12.02 -1.35
N LYS A 28 16.98 -12.52 -2.25
CA LYS A 28 18.24 -11.87 -2.61
C LYS A 28 18.02 -10.66 -3.52
N TYR A 29 17.04 -10.75 -4.42
CA TYR A 29 16.65 -9.77 -5.41
C TYR A 29 15.18 -9.95 -5.83
N PHE A 30 14.57 -8.92 -6.40
CA PHE A 30 13.19 -8.97 -6.86
C PHE A 30 13.07 -9.87 -8.09
N ASP A 31 12.19 -10.89 -8.05
CA ASP A 31 11.90 -11.72 -9.23
C ASP A 31 10.43 -12.10 -9.30
N LEU A 32 9.96 -12.24 -10.53
CA LEU A 32 8.55 -12.38 -10.86
C LEU A 32 8.24 -13.79 -11.33
N LEU A 33 6.98 -14.20 -11.13
CA LEU A 33 6.44 -15.38 -11.77
C LEU A 33 6.07 -15.04 -13.22
N TRP A 34 6.97 -15.37 -14.14
CA TRP A 34 6.81 -15.17 -15.58
C TRP A 34 5.96 -16.27 -16.23
N ASP A 35 5.15 -15.91 -17.23
CA ASP A 35 4.35 -16.84 -18.03
C ASP A 35 5.24 -17.76 -18.89
N SER A 36 6.42 -17.26 -19.29
CA SER A 36 7.42 -18.05 -20.00
C SER A 36 8.84 -17.50 -19.80
N PRO A 37 9.88 -18.33 -19.97
CA PRO A 37 11.27 -17.86 -19.99
C PRO A 37 11.51 -16.77 -21.05
N LYS A 38 10.79 -16.84 -22.18
CA LYS A 38 10.87 -15.83 -23.24
C LYS A 38 10.35 -14.47 -22.77
N GLN A 39 9.20 -14.43 -22.09
CA GLN A 39 8.66 -13.18 -21.53
C GLN A 39 9.66 -12.51 -20.58
N ARG A 40 10.31 -13.30 -19.71
CA ARG A 40 11.37 -12.82 -18.82
C ARG A 40 12.54 -12.25 -19.61
N GLN A 41 13.06 -12.98 -20.60
CA GLN A 41 14.21 -12.54 -21.36
C GLN A 41 13.91 -11.26 -22.15
N ASP A 42 12.76 -11.19 -22.82
CA ASP A 42 12.32 -10.00 -23.55
C ASP A 42 12.17 -8.77 -22.61
N ALA A 43 11.74 -8.98 -21.36
CA ALA A 43 11.64 -7.92 -20.34
C ALA A 43 13.01 -7.44 -19.85
N ILE A 44 13.99 -8.33 -19.72
CA ILE A 44 15.38 -7.97 -19.40
C ILE A 44 16.02 -7.21 -20.55
N ASP A 45 15.91 -7.73 -21.77
CA ASP A 45 16.53 -7.16 -22.97
C ASP A 45 15.99 -5.77 -23.29
N SER A 46 14.70 -5.53 -23.04
CA SER A 46 14.07 -4.21 -23.19
C SER A 46 14.34 -3.25 -22.02
N GLY A 47 14.91 -3.73 -20.91
CA GLY A 47 15.09 -2.96 -19.67
C GLY A 47 13.77 -2.69 -18.92
N THR A 48 12.69 -3.37 -19.29
CA THR A 48 11.40 -3.31 -18.60
C THR A 48 11.44 -4.02 -17.24
N TYR A 49 12.41 -4.93 -17.07
CA TYR A 49 12.68 -5.61 -15.81
C TYR A 49 14.16 -5.53 -15.42
N ASP A 50 14.43 -5.08 -14.19
CA ASP A 50 15.73 -5.11 -13.54
C ASP A 50 15.57 -5.71 -12.13
N PRO A 51 16.20 -6.86 -11.82
CA PRO A 51 16.10 -7.50 -10.50
C PRO A 51 16.61 -6.62 -9.34
N LYS A 52 17.39 -5.56 -9.63
CA LYS A 52 17.92 -4.61 -8.64
C LYS A 52 17.05 -3.36 -8.47
N GLY A 53 16.09 -3.14 -9.36
CA GLY A 53 15.36 -1.88 -9.44
C GLY A 53 14.22 -1.74 -8.42
N ALA A 54 13.86 -2.81 -7.71
CA ALA A 54 12.63 -2.84 -6.94
C ALA A 54 12.80 -2.19 -5.57
N PHE A 55 11.88 -1.28 -5.25
CA PHE A 55 11.59 -0.87 -3.88
C PHE A 55 10.15 -1.29 -3.56
N LEU A 56 10.00 -2.15 -2.55
CA LEU A 56 8.70 -2.65 -2.11
C LEU A 56 8.16 -1.74 -1.00
N PHE A 57 6.90 -1.31 -1.09
CA PHE A 57 6.37 -0.24 -0.23
C PHE A 57 5.49 -0.74 0.90
N ASP A 58 4.60 -1.68 0.62
CA ASP A 58 3.55 -2.08 1.55
C ASP A 58 3.27 -3.58 1.48
N VAL A 59 2.68 -4.10 2.56
CA VAL A 59 2.34 -5.51 2.72
C VAL A 59 1.02 -5.65 3.48
N ASP A 60 0.16 -6.55 3.00
CA ASP A 60 -1.05 -6.96 3.73
C ASP A 60 -1.32 -8.45 3.50
N LYS A 61 -2.09 -9.08 4.39
CA LYS A 61 -2.39 -10.51 4.33
C LYS A 61 -3.89 -10.74 4.25
N ALA A 62 -4.30 -11.41 3.19
CA ALA A 62 -5.68 -11.82 3.01
C ALA A 62 -6.06 -12.97 3.95
N LEU A 63 -7.36 -13.15 4.19
CA LEU A 63 -7.90 -14.21 5.04
C LEU A 63 -7.61 -15.61 4.50
N ASP A 64 -7.45 -15.75 3.18
CA ASP A 64 -7.06 -17.00 2.52
C ASP A 64 -5.55 -17.31 2.64
N GLY A 65 -4.78 -16.44 3.30
CA GLY A 65 -3.37 -16.62 3.57
C GLY A 65 -2.43 -15.95 2.56
N ARG A 66 -2.94 -15.46 1.42
CA ARG A 66 -2.11 -14.74 0.44
C ARG A 66 -1.51 -13.49 1.05
N VAL A 67 -0.23 -13.28 0.81
CA VAL A 67 0.50 -12.06 1.18
C VAL A 67 0.63 -11.18 -0.04
N PHE A 68 0.08 -9.97 0.05
CA PHE A 68 0.14 -8.94 -0.96
C PHE A 68 1.31 -8.02 -0.70
N ILE A 69 2.01 -7.64 -1.76
CA ILE A 69 3.15 -6.74 -1.71
C ILE A 69 2.96 -5.68 -2.80
N THR A 70 3.31 -4.44 -2.51
CA THR A 70 3.29 -3.36 -3.50
C THR A 70 4.68 -2.96 -3.96
N ALA A 71 4.76 -2.48 -5.20
CA ALA A 71 5.95 -1.90 -5.80
C ALA A 71 5.59 -0.65 -6.61
N VAL A 72 6.57 0.22 -6.84
CA VAL A 72 6.40 1.37 -7.73
C VAL A 72 6.83 0.98 -9.14
N ARG A 73 5.90 1.11 -10.09
CA ARG A 73 6.23 0.95 -11.51
C ARG A 73 7.10 2.11 -11.95
N ASP A 74 8.29 1.76 -12.39
CA ASP A 74 9.31 2.64 -12.95
C ASP A 74 10.16 1.81 -13.92
N LYS A 75 11.22 2.39 -14.48
CA LYS A 75 12.20 1.66 -15.27
C LYS A 75 12.70 0.43 -14.51
N GLY A 76 12.55 -0.74 -15.11
CA GLY A 76 12.94 -2.02 -14.52
C GLY A 76 11.89 -2.67 -13.62
N ILE A 77 10.73 -2.04 -13.37
CA ILE A 77 9.67 -2.58 -12.52
C ILE A 77 8.33 -2.60 -13.28
N PRO A 78 7.95 -3.75 -13.86
CA PRO A 78 6.80 -3.81 -14.77
C PRO A 78 5.44 -3.87 -14.06
N VAL A 79 5.41 -4.11 -12.75
CA VAL A 79 4.20 -4.46 -11.99
C VAL A 79 4.22 -3.81 -10.60
N SER A 80 3.04 -3.48 -10.06
CA SER A 80 2.91 -2.74 -8.80
C SER A 80 2.14 -3.46 -7.70
N VAL A 81 1.33 -4.48 -8.00
CA VAL A 81 0.61 -5.27 -6.98
C VAL A 81 0.92 -6.75 -7.20
N LEU A 82 1.43 -7.38 -6.16
CA LEU A 82 2.02 -8.70 -6.23
C LEU A 82 1.47 -9.58 -5.11
N THR A 83 1.48 -10.88 -5.34
CA THR A 83 1.28 -11.89 -4.31
C THR A 83 2.51 -12.78 -4.21
N VAL A 84 2.86 -13.21 -3.00
CA VAL A 84 3.89 -14.23 -2.82
C VAL A 84 3.36 -15.57 -3.33
N SER A 85 4.07 -16.22 -4.25
CA SER A 85 3.67 -17.53 -4.78
C SER A 85 4.45 -18.68 -4.13
N ASP A 86 3.95 -19.91 -4.27
CA ASP A 86 4.63 -21.11 -3.79
C ASP A 86 5.81 -21.56 -4.67
N LYS A 87 5.96 -20.97 -5.86
CA LYS A 87 7.07 -21.28 -6.78
C LYS A 87 8.32 -20.53 -6.33
N HIS A 88 9.48 -21.17 -6.46
CA HIS A 88 10.76 -20.61 -6.02
C HIS A 88 11.71 -20.40 -7.20
N GLY A 89 12.40 -19.27 -7.21
CA GLY A 89 13.57 -19.00 -8.04
C GLY A 89 14.85 -19.04 -7.21
N GLU A 90 15.97 -18.63 -7.80
CA GLU A 90 17.27 -18.60 -7.11
C GLU A 90 17.34 -17.56 -5.96
N SER A 91 16.50 -16.54 -6.05
CA SER A 91 16.42 -15.46 -5.07
C SER A 91 15.56 -15.81 -3.85
N GLY A 92 14.45 -16.53 -4.08
CA GLY A 92 13.38 -16.74 -3.11
C GLY A 92 12.05 -17.09 -3.80
N PRO A 93 10.91 -17.03 -3.08
CA PRO A 93 9.57 -17.28 -3.65
C PRO A 93 9.22 -16.28 -4.77
N LEU A 94 8.86 -16.71 -5.96
CA LEU A 94 8.54 -15.80 -7.06
C LEU A 94 7.29 -14.96 -6.74
N LEU A 95 7.33 -13.67 -7.07
CA LEU A 95 6.20 -12.76 -6.88
C LEU A 95 5.28 -12.81 -8.10
N ARG A 96 4.01 -13.15 -7.89
CA ARG A 96 3.01 -13.23 -8.94
C ARG A 96 2.27 -11.89 -9.07
N PRO A 97 2.24 -11.27 -10.27
CA PRO A 97 1.41 -10.09 -10.51
C PRO A 97 -0.06 -10.38 -10.20
N TYR A 98 -0.71 -9.45 -9.51
CA TYR A 98 -2.12 -9.56 -9.15
C TYR A 98 -3.01 -8.66 -10.01
N PRO A 99 -4.19 -9.15 -10.46
CA PRO A 99 -4.60 -10.56 -10.45
C PRO A 99 -3.73 -11.46 -11.34
N ASP A 100 -3.23 -10.88 -12.43
CA ASP A 100 -2.33 -11.51 -13.41
C ASP A 100 -1.71 -10.44 -14.35
N TRP A 101 -0.85 -10.88 -15.27
CA TRP A 101 -0.16 -10.02 -16.25
C TRP A 101 -1.08 -9.22 -17.17
N SER A 102 -2.34 -9.65 -17.39
CA SER A 102 -3.26 -8.93 -18.28
C SER A 102 -3.66 -7.54 -17.75
N TRP A 103 -3.47 -7.30 -16.44
CA TRP A 103 -3.72 -6.04 -15.76
C TRP A 103 -2.58 -5.02 -15.86
N TYR A 104 -1.44 -5.39 -16.45
CA TYR A 104 -0.27 -4.51 -16.56
C TYR A 104 0.00 -4.08 -18.00
N LYS A 105 -1.08 -3.88 -18.76
CA LYS A 105 -1.04 -3.22 -20.07
C LYS A 105 -1.13 -1.72 -19.87
N ASP A 106 -0.29 -0.99 -20.60
CA ASP A 106 -0.19 0.46 -20.55
C ASP A 106 -1.31 1.14 -21.39
N ASP A 107 -2.55 0.68 -21.23
CA ASP A 107 -3.74 1.13 -21.97
C ASP A 107 -4.82 1.79 -21.08
N CYS A 108 -4.46 2.11 -19.83
CA CYS A 108 -5.33 2.67 -18.78
C CYS A 108 -6.50 1.79 -18.35
N LYS A 109 -6.63 0.54 -18.84
CA LYS A 109 -7.68 -0.38 -18.41
C LYS A 109 -7.25 -1.26 -17.26
N GLY A 110 -5.95 -1.38 -17.00
CA GLY A 110 -5.37 -2.13 -15.90
C GLY A 110 -4.95 -1.28 -14.70
N ILE A 111 -3.99 -1.82 -13.93
CA ILE A 111 -3.21 -1.10 -12.93
C ILE A 111 -2.02 -0.48 -13.68
N THR A 112 -2.02 0.84 -13.82
CA THR A 112 -1.03 1.53 -14.66
C THR A 112 0.18 1.95 -13.86
N GLY A 113 -0.01 2.60 -12.72
CA GLY A 113 1.08 3.23 -12.00
C GLY A 113 1.66 2.41 -10.87
N GLY A 114 2.64 3.01 -10.19
CA GLY A 114 3.09 2.55 -8.89
C GLY A 114 1.96 2.60 -7.85
N VAL A 115 1.90 1.55 -7.03
CA VAL A 115 0.98 1.46 -5.90
C VAL A 115 1.83 1.54 -4.65
N TYR A 116 1.57 2.52 -3.79
CA TYR A 116 2.38 2.75 -2.58
C TYR A 116 1.75 2.09 -1.36
N ASN A 117 0.42 2.09 -1.28
CA ASN A 117 -0.33 1.51 -0.19
C ASN A 117 -1.52 0.73 -0.76
N LEU A 118 -1.85 -0.36 -0.09
CA LEU A 118 -3.10 -1.09 -0.27
C LEU A 118 -3.73 -1.33 1.10
N GLU A 119 -5.00 -1.70 1.11
CA GLU A 119 -5.65 -2.16 2.32
C GLU A 119 -6.57 -3.34 1.99
N ILE A 120 -6.47 -4.40 2.78
CA ILE A 120 -7.41 -5.52 2.72
C ILE A 120 -8.43 -5.35 3.84
N LYS A 121 -9.69 -5.22 3.46
CA LYS A 121 -10.78 -5.08 4.42
C LYS A 121 -12.04 -5.77 3.92
N CYS A 122 -12.70 -6.51 4.81
CA CYS A 122 -13.92 -7.24 4.47
C CYS A 122 -13.75 -8.19 3.25
N ASN A 123 -12.58 -8.84 3.13
CA ASN A 123 -12.19 -9.68 1.98
C ASN A 123 -12.18 -8.95 0.62
N HIS A 124 -11.99 -7.63 0.64
CA HIS A 124 -11.78 -6.82 -0.55
C HIS A 124 -10.42 -6.14 -0.48
N LEU A 125 -9.76 -6.05 -1.62
CA LEU A 125 -8.48 -5.37 -1.78
C LEU A 125 -8.72 -3.99 -2.40
N PHE A 126 -8.28 -2.95 -1.69
CA PHE A 126 -8.35 -1.56 -2.11
C PHE A 126 -6.98 -1.12 -2.59
N ILE A 127 -6.89 -0.75 -3.86
CA ILE A 127 -5.66 -0.31 -4.52
C ILE A 127 -5.87 1.13 -4.98
N VAL A 128 -4.95 2.01 -4.60
CA VAL A 128 -4.86 3.34 -5.19
C VAL A 128 -3.72 3.35 -6.20
N ASP A 129 -4.11 3.44 -7.47
CA ASP A 129 -3.20 3.55 -8.61
C ASP A 129 -3.07 5.03 -8.98
N GLY A 130 -1.84 5.55 -8.89
CA GLY A 130 -1.54 6.95 -9.25
C GLY A 130 -1.59 7.25 -10.75
N GLY A 131 -1.61 6.25 -11.62
CA GLY A 131 -1.59 6.40 -13.08
C GLY A 131 -0.23 6.79 -13.67
N ARG A 132 0.84 6.71 -12.87
CA ARG A 132 2.19 7.18 -13.21
C ARG A 132 3.21 6.04 -13.26
N ILE A 133 4.02 5.99 -14.32
CA ILE A 133 5.18 5.09 -14.44
C ILE A 133 6.44 5.96 -14.37
N GLY A 134 7.22 5.80 -13.30
CA GLY A 134 8.29 6.72 -12.94
C GLY A 134 7.77 8.16 -12.88
N GLU A 135 8.35 9.06 -13.68
CA GLU A 135 7.89 10.44 -13.75
C GLU A 135 6.78 10.70 -14.80
N ASN A 136 6.39 9.71 -15.59
CA ASN A 136 5.45 9.89 -16.69
C ASN A 136 4.00 9.62 -16.26
N GLN A 137 3.14 10.64 -16.30
CA GLN A 137 1.70 10.49 -16.04
C GLN A 137 1.00 9.95 -17.29
N LEU A 138 0.67 8.66 -17.28
CA LEU A 138 0.05 7.99 -18.43
C LEU A 138 -1.48 7.98 -18.36
N CYS A 139 -2.04 7.74 -17.18
CA CYS A 139 -3.47 7.57 -16.97
C CYS A 139 -3.99 8.46 -15.84
N LEU A 140 -5.31 8.64 -15.74
CA LEU A 140 -5.88 9.29 -14.57
C LEU A 140 -5.70 8.38 -13.33
N PRO A 141 -5.46 8.94 -12.14
CA PRO A 141 -5.41 8.17 -10.91
C PRO A 141 -6.77 7.48 -10.66
N GLN A 142 -6.73 6.36 -9.97
CA GLN A 142 -7.92 5.54 -9.76
C GLN A 142 -7.87 4.74 -8.45
N LEU A 143 -9.03 4.57 -7.84
CA LEU A 143 -9.26 3.55 -6.82
C LEU A 143 -9.84 2.30 -7.49
N LEU A 144 -9.21 1.17 -7.24
CA LEU A 144 -9.64 -0.15 -7.70
C LEU A 144 -9.99 -1.00 -6.48
N ILE A 145 -11.17 -1.60 -6.50
CA ILE A 145 -11.64 -2.51 -5.46
C ILE A 145 -11.84 -3.89 -6.08
N PHE A 146 -11.09 -4.86 -5.59
CA PHE A 146 -11.21 -6.26 -5.98
C PHE A 146 -11.89 -7.07 -4.89
N ASP A 147 -12.77 -7.98 -5.28
CA ASP A 147 -13.26 -9.04 -4.40
C ASP A 147 -12.26 -10.18 -4.39
N LEU A 148 -11.62 -10.43 -3.25
CA LEU A 148 -10.57 -11.45 -3.12
C LEU A 148 -11.11 -12.88 -3.20
N SER A 149 -12.42 -13.10 -3.07
CA SER A 149 -13.00 -14.44 -3.26
C SER A 149 -13.01 -14.86 -4.73
N THR A 150 -13.03 -13.90 -5.65
CA THR A 150 -13.09 -14.15 -7.10
C THR A 150 -11.94 -13.54 -7.89
N ASP A 151 -11.09 -12.76 -7.24
CA ASP A 151 -10.04 -11.92 -7.82
C ASP A 151 -10.54 -10.99 -8.94
N LYS A 152 -11.81 -10.60 -8.88
CA LYS A 152 -12.45 -9.72 -9.88
C LYS A 152 -12.57 -8.30 -9.36
N LEU A 153 -12.36 -7.35 -10.26
CA LEU A 153 -12.67 -5.95 -10.01
C LEU A 153 -14.18 -5.79 -9.82
N VAL A 154 -14.58 -5.27 -8.67
CA VAL A 154 -15.99 -5.00 -8.34
C VAL A 154 -16.34 -3.52 -8.42
N LYS A 155 -15.36 -2.62 -8.29
CA LYS A 155 -15.53 -1.18 -8.44
C LYS A 155 -14.24 -0.52 -8.94
N ARG A 156 -14.40 0.40 -9.88
CA ARG A 156 -13.37 1.35 -10.31
C ARG A 156 -13.90 2.75 -10.14
N VAL A 157 -13.06 3.62 -9.60
CA VAL A 157 -13.36 5.02 -9.41
C VAL A 157 -12.19 5.82 -9.95
N THR A 158 -12.46 6.63 -10.98
CA THR A 158 -11.48 7.59 -11.49
C THR A 158 -11.40 8.77 -10.54
N VAL A 159 -10.19 9.09 -10.10
CA VAL A 159 -9.90 10.24 -9.25
C VAL A 159 -9.50 11.42 -10.15
N PRO A 160 -10.16 12.58 -10.03
CA PRO A 160 -9.76 13.79 -10.76
C PRO A 160 -8.29 14.13 -10.53
N ILE A 161 -7.58 14.52 -11.58
CA ILE A 161 -6.13 14.75 -11.52
C ILE A 161 -5.77 15.90 -10.56
N GLU A 162 -6.69 16.83 -10.36
CA GLU A 162 -6.58 17.98 -9.46
C GLU A 162 -6.58 17.59 -7.98
N ILE A 163 -7.02 16.37 -7.67
CA ILE A 163 -6.95 15.81 -6.31
C ILE A 163 -5.58 15.20 -6.07
N ALA A 164 -5.03 14.50 -7.07
CA ALA A 164 -3.73 13.85 -6.96
C ALA A 164 -2.57 14.85 -7.09
N HIS A 165 -2.74 15.89 -7.90
CA HIS A 165 -1.68 16.82 -8.27
C HIS A 165 -1.97 18.24 -7.83
N ASN A 166 -0.91 18.95 -7.45
CA ASN A 166 -0.99 20.38 -7.20
C ASN A 166 -1.14 21.19 -8.51
N LYS A 167 -1.23 22.51 -8.40
CA LYS A 167 -1.37 23.42 -9.57
C LYS A 167 -0.21 23.33 -10.57
N THR A 168 0.98 22.90 -10.15
CA THR A 168 2.14 22.68 -11.03
C THR A 168 2.20 21.26 -11.58
N ARG A 169 1.12 20.48 -11.44
CA ARG A 169 1.00 19.07 -11.87
C ARG A 169 1.98 18.12 -11.19
N ILE A 170 2.42 18.47 -9.99
CA ILE A 170 3.29 17.63 -9.16
C ILE A 170 2.46 17.10 -7.99
N GLY A 171 2.47 15.79 -7.80
CA GLY A 171 1.80 15.14 -6.69
C GLY A 171 1.65 13.65 -6.94
N LEU A 172 1.17 12.94 -5.92
CA LEU A 172 0.96 11.52 -5.94
C LEU A 172 -0.06 11.18 -4.85
N ILE A 173 -0.96 10.23 -5.13
CA ILE A 173 -1.76 9.61 -4.08
C ILE A 173 -0.98 8.40 -3.55
N ALA A 174 -0.29 8.59 -2.43
CA ALA A 174 0.59 7.59 -1.83
C ALA A 174 -0.02 6.85 -0.62
N SER A 175 -1.16 7.32 -0.11
CA SER A 175 -1.77 6.79 1.10
C SER A 175 -3.28 6.80 1.00
N ASN A 176 -3.91 5.73 1.48
CA ASN A 176 -5.35 5.63 1.66
C ASN A 176 -5.66 5.05 3.05
N PHE A 177 -6.92 5.11 3.41
CA PHE A 177 -7.47 4.31 4.51
C PHE A 177 -8.88 3.89 4.13
N VAL A 178 -9.31 2.73 4.60
CA VAL A 178 -10.62 2.17 4.33
C VAL A 178 -11.42 2.13 5.62
N HIS A 179 -12.46 2.96 5.70
CA HIS A 179 -13.42 2.93 6.81
C HIS A 179 -14.70 2.19 6.39
N LEU A 180 -14.80 0.91 6.77
CA LEU A 180 -15.97 0.06 6.54
C LEU A 180 -16.36 -0.59 7.88
N PRO A 181 -17.23 0.05 8.69
CA PRO A 181 -17.56 -0.43 10.02
C PRO A 181 -18.39 -1.73 10.02
N ASN A 182 -19.24 -1.93 9.00
CA ASN A 182 -20.20 -3.03 8.98
C ASN A 182 -19.89 -4.12 7.94
N CYS A 183 -18.86 -3.95 7.10
CA CYS A 183 -18.53 -4.87 6.00
C CYS A 183 -19.73 -5.27 5.11
N ARG A 184 -20.72 -4.40 4.96
CA ARG A 184 -21.89 -4.63 4.11
C ARG A 184 -21.74 -3.87 2.81
N ASN A 185 -22.28 -4.44 1.73
CA ASN A 185 -22.32 -3.85 0.40
C ASN A 185 -21.04 -3.10 -0.01
N VAL A 186 -19.86 -3.68 0.19
CA VAL A 186 -18.57 -2.98 0.02
C VAL A 186 -18.49 -2.20 -1.30
N LYS A 187 -19.02 -2.77 -2.38
CA LYS A 187 -19.15 -2.10 -3.69
C LYS A 187 -19.95 -0.78 -3.65
N ASN A 188 -21.06 -0.74 -2.92
CA ASN A 188 -21.98 0.40 -2.91
C ASN A 188 -21.74 1.35 -1.71
N GLU A 189 -21.23 0.82 -0.58
CA GLU A 189 -20.99 1.58 0.66
C GLU A 189 -19.59 2.20 0.75
N ALA A 190 -18.66 1.82 -0.14
CA ALA A 190 -17.39 2.53 -0.24
C ALA A 190 -17.64 3.96 -0.72
N ILE A 191 -17.59 4.91 0.20
CA ILE A 191 -17.66 6.35 -0.07
C ILE A 191 -16.22 6.86 -0.19
N GLU A 192 -15.87 7.43 -1.35
CA GLU A 192 -14.54 7.98 -1.57
C GLU A 192 -14.49 9.43 -1.11
N LEU A 193 -13.88 9.62 0.06
CA LEU A 193 -13.71 10.93 0.68
C LEU A 193 -12.30 11.44 0.42
N VAL A 194 -12.22 12.70 -0.02
CA VAL A 194 -10.95 13.39 -0.22
C VAL A 194 -10.83 14.48 0.82
N ALA A 195 -9.97 14.23 1.81
CA ALA A 195 -9.53 15.26 2.74
C ALA A 195 -8.37 16.01 2.10
N HIS A 196 -8.63 17.23 1.64
CA HIS A 196 -7.59 18.12 1.14
C HIS A 196 -7.26 19.20 2.18
N ASP A 197 -6.02 19.22 2.64
CA ASP A 197 -5.46 20.28 3.49
C ASP A 197 -4.17 20.80 2.83
N SER A 198 -4.09 22.11 2.62
CA SER A 198 -2.92 22.73 1.96
C SER A 198 -1.62 22.59 2.75
N ARG A 199 -1.70 22.19 4.02
CA ARG A 199 -0.58 21.89 4.90
C ARG A 199 -0.06 20.47 4.73
N PHE A 200 -0.78 19.58 4.04
CA PHE A 200 -0.27 18.26 3.65
C PHE A 200 0.85 18.44 2.62
N LYS A 201 1.96 17.74 2.85
CA LYS A 201 3.16 17.77 1.98
C LYS A 201 3.48 16.38 1.46
N PHE A 202 3.61 15.41 2.36
CA PHE A 202 3.68 13.99 2.06
C PHE A 202 3.09 13.22 3.23
N LEU A 203 1.96 12.54 3.01
CA LEU A 203 1.34 11.70 4.03
C LEU A 203 2.07 10.36 4.06
N SER A 204 2.82 10.09 5.13
CA SER A 204 3.58 8.83 5.28
C SER A 204 2.90 7.81 6.17
N GLY A 205 1.81 8.20 6.85
CA GLY A 205 1.10 7.33 7.75
C GLY A 205 -0.27 7.87 8.07
N MET A 206 -1.29 7.01 7.93
CA MET A 206 -2.66 7.28 8.30
C MET A 206 -3.20 6.09 9.11
N LYS A 207 -3.93 6.40 10.19
CA LYS A 207 -4.58 5.40 11.05
C LYS A 207 -5.92 5.92 11.53
N VAL A 208 -6.93 5.05 11.52
CA VAL A 208 -8.22 5.33 12.15
C VAL A 208 -8.34 4.49 13.42
N ARG A 209 -8.57 5.14 14.55
CA ARG A 209 -8.76 4.51 15.86
C ARG A 209 -9.86 5.24 16.61
N ASN A 210 -10.80 4.49 17.19
CA ASN A 210 -11.90 5.04 17.99
C ASN A 210 -12.71 6.16 17.29
N GLY A 211 -12.89 6.05 15.97
CA GLY A 211 -13.60 7.05 15.18
C GLY A 211 -12.81 8.34 14.91
N GLU A 212 -11.50 8.38 15.19
CA GLU A 212 -10.60 9.48 14.86
C GLU A 212 -9.57 9.04 13.82
N LEU A 213 -9.41 9.84 12.76
CA LEU A 213 -8.28 9.73 11.84
C LEU A 213 -7.09 10.47 12.44
N LEU A 214 -5.94 9.82 12.44
CA LEU A 214 -4.62 10.43 12.63
C LEU A 214 -3.82 10.32 11.34
N ALA A 215 -3.16 11.41 10.95
CA ALA A 215 -2.34 11.46 9.74
C ALA A 215 -1.01 12.17 10.01
N LEU A 216 0.10 11.56 9.63
CA LEU A 216 1.44 12.13 9.70
C LEU A 216 1.83 12.67 8.33
N SER A 217 2.09 13.98 8.26
CA SER A 217 2.68 14.64 7.10
C SER A 217 4.14 15.02 7.36
N ASN A 218 4.99 14.81 6.36
CA ASN A 218 6.40 15.22 6.37
C ASN A 218 6.84 15.78 5.01
N GLN A 219 8.15 16.03 4.84
CA GLN A 219 8.79 16.57 3.63
C GLN A 219 9.72 15.53 2.97
N TYR A 220 9.22 14.31 2.74
CA TYR A 220 10.00 13.16 2.27
C TYR A 220 10.93 13.47 1.08
N TYR A 221 10.44 14.14 0.04
CA TYR A 221 11.25 14.48 -1.14
C TYR A 221 12.43 15.39 -0.80
N GLN A 222 12.24 16.42 0.04
CA GLN A 222 13.34 17.28 0.49
C GLN A 222 14.34 16.51 1.34
N HIS A 223 13.88 15.50 2.08
CA HIS A 223 14.77 14.64 2.84
C HIS A 223 15.63 13.76 1.92
N LEU A 224 15.05 13.16 0.88
CA LEU A 224 15.82 12.38 -0.11
C LEU A 224 16.87 13.21 -0.86
N GLU A 225 16.56 14.47 -1.14
CA GLU A 225 17.46 15.38 -1.83
C GLU A 225 18.46 16.10 -0.91
N ASN A 226 18.46 15.80 0.40
CA ASN A 226 19.23 16.53 1.41
C ASN A 226 19.00 18.06 1.38
N SER A 227 17.79 18.49 1.01
CA SER A 227 17.41 19.89 0.80
C SER A 227 16.44 20.44 1.86
N LEU A 228 16.29 19.73 2.99
CA LEU A 228 15.36 20.07 4.06
C LEU A 228 15.77 21.38 4.78
N ASP A 229 14.88 22.37 4.76
CA ASP A 229 15.06 23.64 5.47
C ASP A 229 14.61 23.53 6.93
N ILE A 230 15.57 23.45 7.85
CA ILE A 230 15.32 23.28 9.28
C ILE A 230 14.70 24.51 9.95
N SER A 231 14.69 25.67 9.30
CA SER A 231 14.04 26.87 9.83
C SER A 231 12.51 26.83 9.68
N LYS A 232 11.99 25.88 8.91
CA LYS A 232 10.55 25.71 8.62
C LYS A 232 9.95 24.53 9.36
N ILE A 233 8.61 24.53 9.47
CA ILE A 233 7.85 23.39 10.00
C ILE A 233 7.81 22.27 8.96
N ASN A 234 8.55 21.19 9.23
CA ASN A 234 8.72 20.05 8.33
C ASN A 234 7.81 18.85 8.64
N PHE A 235 7.36 18.70 9.89
CA PHE A 235 6.57 17.56 10.35
C PHE A 235 5.27 18.03 10.99
N ARG A 236 4.15 17.35 10.69
CA ARG A 236 2.84 17.65 11.26
C ARG A 236 2.06 16.35 11.51
N VAL A 237 1.44 16.25 12.68
CA VAL A 237 0.42 15.25 12.96
C VAL A 237 -0.93 15.96 12.93
N PHE A 238 -1.84 15.42 12.13
CA PHE A 238 -3.20 15.91 12.01
C PHE A 238 -4.14 14.89 12.64
N SER A 239 -5.21 15.39 13.23
CA SER A 239 -6.33 14.55 13.64
C SER A 239 -7.66 15.14 13.18
N MET A 240 -8.61 14.26 12.88
CA MET A 240 -9.98 14.64 12.55
C MET A 240 -10.93 13.50 12.90
N PRO A 241 -12.06 13.75 13.60
CA PRO A 241 -13.11 12.75 13.76
C PRO A 241 -13.63 12.29 12.40
N ILE A 242 -13.82 10.99 12.19
CA ILE A 242 -14.34 10.43 10.94
C ILE A 242 -15.69 11.06 10.58
N THR A 243 -16.54 11.28 11.58
CA THR A 243 -17.85 11.96 11.40
C THR A 243 -17.73 13.39 10.88
N GLN A 244 -16.59 14.06 11.10
CA GLN A 244 -16.32 15.38 10.50
C GLN A 244 -15.78 15.24 9.07
N ILE A 245 -14.98 14.22 8.78
CA ILE A 245 -14.54 13.93 7.40
C ILE A 245 -15.77 13.71 6.52
N GLU A 246 -16.70 12.85 6.96
CA GLU A 246 -17.95 12.56 6.25
C GLU A 246 -18.82 13.81 6.00
N LYS A 247 -18.82 14.77 6.94
CA LYS A 247 -19.60 16.01 6.81
C LYS A 247 -18.92 17.09 5.97
N ASN A 248 -17.60 17.20 6.08
CA ASN A 248 -16.83 18.34 5.56
C ASN A 248 -16.05 18.02 4.30
N THR A 249 -15.94 16.75 3.92
CA THR A 249 -15.34 16.36 2.65
C THR A 249 -16.43 16.06 1.62
N ARG A 250 -16.23 16.52 0.40
CA ARG A 250 -17.11 16.17 -0.72
C ARG A 250 -16.67 14.80 -1.21
N CYS A 251 -17.57 13.81 -1.30
CA CYS A 251 -17.26 12.67 -2.15
C CYS A 251 -17.19 13.16 -3.60
N PHE A 252 -16.18 12.72 -4.34
CA PHE A 252 -15.98 13.18 -5.71
C PHE A 252 -16.70 12.31 -6.75
N SER A 253 -17.04 11.07 -6.43
CA SER A 253 -17.72 10.15 -7.36
C SER A 253 -18.93 9.40 -6.78
N SER A 254 -18.90 8.96 -5.51
CA SER A 254 -20.02 8.18 -4.92
C SER A 254 -21.08 9.01 -4.18
N CYS A 255 -20.94 10.34 -4.09
CA CYS A 255 -22.02 11.18 -3.57
C CYS A 255 -23.12 11.26 -4.64
N SER A 256 -24.29 10.68 -4.37
CA SER A 256 -25.50 11.05 -5.12
C SER A 256 -25.81 12.51 -4.79
N ASN A 257 -26.08 13.34 -5.79
CA ASN A 257 -26.67 14.67 -5.54
C ASN A 257 -28.01 14.53 -4.80
#